data_AF-A0AAW2MD79-F1
#
_entry.id   AF-A0AAW2MD79-F1
#
_cell.length_a   1.000
_cell.length_b   1.000
_cell.length_c   1.000
_cell.angle_alpha   90.00
_cell.angle_beta   90.00
_cell.angle_gamma   90.00
#
_symmetry.space_group_name_H-M   'P 1'
#
loop_
_entity.id
_entity.type
_entity.pdbx_description
1 polymer ?
#
loop_
_entity_poly.entity_id
_entity_poly.type
_entity_poly.pdbx_seq_one_letter_code
_entity_poly.pdbx_strand_id
1 'polypeptide(L)'
;MASAAIFSSLRRRRSTSLEAFLAPVELSSAAILETLRAVSTVLLSSFSSNDKSTPFFQRKNSRSLIRKIQVISVFLDAYGDVGFSKMTSTVLLCLKELYLLLYRSKILIDYVKGSSKLWLLLQNHSMSGHFHDLNQEISTLLDVFPSGEINLSEDVKEQVEVLCKQSRKSKLFIDKHDDLLRLKLYYFLNEFENGRIPERTELQTFFVENLGICNVKSFRFEIEFLEEQIVNHDEDIEPAASVLNGFVALMRYCRFLLFRFEDEDGELHKWNQKKMNKGLITQEIGDTFTAIPRISVARYHWI
;
A
#
# COMPACT_ATOMS: atom_id res chain seq x y z
N MET A 1 4.52 -16.56 -35.17
CA MET A 1 5.41 -15.78 -34.28
C MET A 1 5.03 -14.31 -34.33
N ALA A 2 4.00 -13.96 -33.56
CA ALA A 2 3.59 -12.60 -33.21
C ALA A 2 2.65 -12.76 -32.00
N SER A 3 2.61 -11.77 -31.11
CA SER A 3 1.79 -11.69 -29.89
C SER A 3 2.48 -12.10 -28.57
N ALA A 4 3.50 -11.33 -28.18
CA ALA A 4 3.90 -11.19 -26.77
C ALA A 4 4.21 -9.72 -26.37
N ALA A 5 3.89 -8.76 -27.24
CA ALA A 5 4.31 -7.36 -27.08
C ALA A 5 3.19 -6.38 -26.67
N ILE A 6 1.99 -6.87 -26.34
CA ILE A 6 0.82 -5.99 -26.08
C ILE A 6 0.49 -5.86 -24.58
N PHE A 7 1.03 -6.71 -23.70
CA PHE A 7 0.77 -6.61 -22.26
C PHE A 7 1.87 -5.92 -21.43
N SER A 8 2.96 -5.48 -22.05
CA SER A 8 4.08 -4.81 -21.36
C SER A 8 4.00 -3.27 -21.35
N SER A 9 2.98 -2.67 -21.98
CA SER A 9 2.87 -1.21 -22.14
C SER A 9 2.07 -0.49 -21.04
N LEU A 10 1.33 -1.21 -20.19
CA LEU A 10 0.54 -0.60 -19.10
C LEU A 10 1.22 -0.67 -17.71
N ARG A 11 2.37 -1.35 -17.61
CA ARG A 11 3.14 -1.47 -16.35
C ARG A 11 4.58 -0.97 -16.46
N ARG A 12 4.89 -0.08 -17.41
CA ARG A 12 6.00 0.86 -17.18
C ARG A 12 5.52 1.84 -16.13
N ARG A 13 5.62 1.47 -14.86
CA ARG A 13 5.81 2.46 -13.80
C ARG A 13 7.17 3.04 -14.04
N ARG A 14 7.17 4.03 -14.93
CA ARG A 14 8.27 4.92 -15.23
C ARG A 14 8.92 5.24 -13.89
N SER A 15 10.19 4.86 -13.70
CA SER A 15 11.04 5.58 -12.77
C SER A 15 10.79 7.05 -13.09
N THR A 16 10.19 7.77 -12.14
CA THR A 16 9.82 9.18 -12.33
C THR A 16 11.12 9.91 -12.63
N SER A 17 11.36 10.20 -13.92
CA SER A 17 12.53 10.97 -14.35
C SER A 17 12.49 12.32 -13.64
N LEU A 18 13.64 12.99 -13.51
CA LEU A 18 13.70 14.35 -12.96
C LEU A 18 12.73 15.30 -13.70
N GLU A 19 12.45 15.04 -14.97
CA GLU A 19 11.44 15.74 -15.79
C GLU A 19 9.99 15.52 -15.33
N ALA A 20 9.67 14.43 -14.62
CA ALA A 20 8.37 14.27 -13.97
C ALA A 20 8.20 15.25 -12.80
N PHE A 21 9.29 15.81 -12.24
CA PHE A 21 9.24 16.89 -11.25
C PHE A 21 9.20 18.28 -11.88
N LEU A 22 9.41 18.37 -13.20
CA LEU A 22 9.23 19.62 -13.93
C LEU A 22 7.75 19.75 -14.28
N ALA A 23 7.04 20.55 -13.47
CA ALA A 23 5.75 21.12 -13.84
C ALA A 23 5.77 21.63 -15.28
N PRO A 24 4.64 21.65 -16.03
CA PRO A 24 4.56 22.47 -17.23
C PRO A 24 4.85 23.94 -16.84
N VAL A 25 6.05 24.43 -17.16
CA VAL A 25 6.63 25.66 -16.57
C VAL A 25 5.96 26.95 -17.07
N GLU A 26 5.10 26.89 -18.10
CA GLU A 26 4.46 28.08 -18.68
C GLU A 26 2.93 28.07 -18.54
N LEU A 27 2.43 28.05 -17.31
CA LEU A 27 1.02 28.31 -17.02
C LEU A 27 0.77 29.81 -16.85
N SER A 28 -0.25 30.34 -17.51
CA SER A 28 -0.75 31.71 -17.27
C SER A 28 -1.32 31.85 -15.85
N SER A 29 -1.44 33.08 -15.35
CA SER A 29 -1.94 33.37 -13.99
C SER A 29 -3.37 32.86 -13.74
N ALA A 30 -4.22 32.81 -14.77
CA ALA A 30 -5.55 32.21 -14.67
C ALA A 30 -5.51 30.68 -14.73
N ALA A 31 -4.66 30.12 -15.60
CA ALA A 31 -4.52 28.68 -15.75
C ALA A 31 -3.96 28.01 -14.49
N ILE A 32 -3.08 28.67 -13.73
CA ILE A 32 -2.44 28.05 -12.56
C ILE A 32 -3.45 27.73 -11.44
N LEU A 33 -4.39 28.62 -11.14
CA LEU A 33 -5.40 28.37 -10.10
C LEU A 33 -6.36 27.26 -10.49
N GLU A 34 -6.84 27.27 -11.73
CA GLU A 34 -7.72 26.21 -12.22
C GLU A 34 -7.01 24.85 -12.23
N THR A 35 -5.72 24.84 -12.58
CA THR A 35 -4.92 23.63 -12.50
C THR A 35 -4.71 23.19 -11.04
N LEU A 36 -4.46 24.11 -10.11
CA LEU A 36 -4.34 23.83 -8.68
C LEU A 36 -5.63 23.24 -8.08
N ARG A 37 -6.79 23.80 -8.43
CA ARG A 37 -8.11 23.27 -8.04
C ARG A 37 -8.34 21.89 -8.65
N ALA A 38 -8.05 21.72 -9.93
CA ALA A 38 -8.19 20.43 -10.60
C ALA A 38 -7.31 19.34 -9.95
N VAL A 39 -6.04 19.65 -9.64
CA VAL A 39 -5.15 18.70 -8.95
C VAL A 39 -5.64 18.41 -7.53
N SER A 40 -6.08 19.42 -6.78
CA SER A 40 -6.63 19.27 -5.43
C SER A 40 -7.87 18.38 -5.41
N THR A 41 -8.83 18.63 -6.30
CA THR A 41 -10.05 17.83 -6.41
C THR A 41 -9.77 16.38 -6.82
N VAL A 42 -8.83 16.14 -7.73
CA VAL A 42 -8.36 14.78 -8.07
C VAL A 42 -7.74 14.08 -6.85
N LEU A 43 -6.90 14.77 -6.08
CA LEU A 43 -6.29 14.25 -4.86
C LEU A 43 -7.35 13.87 -3.82
N LEU A 44 -8.31 14.76 -3.56
CA LEU A 44 -9.39 14.55 -2.59
C LEU A 44 -10.32 13.41 -3.01
N SER A 45 -10.72 13.37 -4.28
CA SER A 45 -11.57 12.30 -4.82
C SER A 45 -10.89 10.94 -4.78
N SER A 46 -9.57 10.88 -4.99
CA SER A 46 -8.79 9.64 -4.90
C SER A 46 -8.82 9.00 -3.50
N PHE A 47 -9.13 9.77 -2.45
CA PHE A 47 -9.19 9.33 -1.05
C PHE A 47 -10.60 9.26 -0.46
N SER A 48 -11.63 9.58 -1.23
CA SER A 48 -13.00 9.60 -0.75
C SER A 48 -13.55 8.18 -0.53
N SER A 49 -14.06 7.96 0.68
CA SER A 49 -14.93 6.94 1.31
C SER A 49 -15.08 5.49 0.80
N ASN A 50 -14.43 5.07 -0.28
CA ASN A 50 -14.42 3.66 -0.68
C ASN A 50 -13.22 2.94 -0.04
N ASP A 51 -13.49 1.85 0.69
CA ASP A 51 -12.47 1.08 1.44
C ASP A 51 -11.32 0.60 0.54
N LYS A 52 -11.60 0.39 -0.76
CA LYS A 52 -10.62 0.00 -1.79
C LYS A 52 -9.58 1.06 -2.14
N SER A 53 -9.84 2.35 -1.85
CA SER A 53 -8.92 3.44 -2.19
C SER A 53 -7.96 3.81 -1.04
N THR A 54 -8.18 3.26 0.16
CA THR A 54 -7.31 3.52 1.31
C THR A 54 -6.05 2.65 1.21
N PRO A 55 -4.85 3.24 1.30
CA PRO A 55 -3.62 2.46 1.23
C PRO A 55 -3.52 1.47 2.40
N PHE A 56 -2.84 0.35 2.20
CA PHE A 56 -2.69 -0.66 3.25
C PHE A 56 -1.79 -0.15 4.38
N PHE A 57 -0.62 0.39 4.02
CA PHE A 57 0.32 1.05 4.92
C PHE A 57 0.19 2.57 4.82
N GLN A 58 0.87 3.31 5.70
CA GLN A 58 0.94 4.78 5.64
C GLN A 58 -0.43 5.48 5.74
N ARG A 59 -1.45 4.80 6.27
CA ARG A 59 -2.84 5.30 6.34
C ARG A 59 -2.95 6.63 7.09
N LYS A 60 -2.28 6.75 8.24
CA LYS A 60 -2.32 7.97 9.07
C LYS A 60 -1.63 9.13 8.37
N ASN A 61 -0.45 8.89 7.79
CA ASN A 61 0.31 9.89 7.04
C ASN A 61 -0.48 10.37 5.80
N SER A 62 -1.02 9.44 5.03
CA SER A 62 -1.88 9.72 3.87
C SER A 62 -3.12 10.53 4.25
N ARG A 63 -3.87 10.12 5.28
CA ARG A 63 -5.05 10.85 5.76
C ARG A 63 -4.68 12.24 6.29
N SER A 64 -3.55 12.37 6.97
CA SER A 64 -3.05 13.65 7.46
C SER A 64 -2.77 14.61 6.29
N LEU A 65 -2.05 14.14 5.26
CA LEU A 65 -1.74 14.93 4.07
C LEU A 65 -3.02 15.36 3.33
N ILE A 66 -3.97 14.44 3.14
CA ILE A 66 -5.24 14.73 2.47
C ILE A 66 -6.08 15.78 3.20
N ARG A 67 -6.12 15.73 4.53
CA ARG A 67 -6.81 16.77 5.32
C ARG A 67 -6.18 18.15 5.15
N LYS A 68 -4.84 18.22 5.05
CA LYS A 68 -4.15 19.48 4.76
C LYS A 68 -4.47 19.99 3.37
N ILE A 69 -4.48 19.10 2.37
CA ILE A 69 -4.87 19.44 0.99
C ILE A 69 -6.32 19.92 0.92
N GLN A 70 -7.21 19.38 1.75
CA GLN A 70 -8.60 19.86 1.83
C GLN A 70 -8.67 21.31 2.30
N VAL A 71 -7.89 21.70 3.31
CA VAL A 71 -7.81 23.10 3.77
C VAL A 71 -7.19 23.99 2.68
N ILE A 72 -6.14 23.51 2.00
CA ILE A 72 -5.55 24.21 0.85
C ILE A 72 -6.58 24.43 -0.26
N SER A 73 -7.44 23.44 -0.54
CA SER A 73 -8.51 23.56 -1.54
C SER A 73 -9.49 24.67 -1.18
N VAL A 74 -9.94 24.73 0.08
CA VAL A 74 -10.82 25.81 0.57
C VAL A 74 -10.17 27.17 0.40
N PHE A 75 -8.87 27.27 0.72
CA PHE A 75 -8.09 28.49 0.51
C PHE A 75 -8.01 28.89 -0.97
N LEU A 76 -7.78 27.93 -1.88
CA LEU A 76 -7.73 28.17 -3.32
C LEU A 76 -9.08 28.62 -3.89
N ASP A 77 -10.18 28.09 -3.38
CA ASP A 77 -11.53 28.49 -3.79
C ASP A 77 -11.79 29.94 -3.38
N ALA A 78 -11.51 30.30 -2.12
CA ALA A 78 -11.63 31.67 -1.63
C ALA A 78 -10.77 32.68 -2.40
N TYR A 79 -9.60 32.25 -2.90
CA TYR A 79 -8.73 33.11 -3.72
C TYR A 79 -9.29 33.39 -5.13
N GLY A 80 -10.09 32.48 -5.69
CA GLY A 80 -10.69 32.64 -7.02
C GLY A 80 -11.66 33.79 -7.14
N ASP A 81 -12.37 34.07 -6.05
CA ASP A 81 -13.45 35.06 -6.02
C ASP A 81 -12.93 36.51 -5.98
N VAL A 82 -11.63 36.71 -5.67
CA VAL A 82 -11.02 38.05 -5.48
C VAL A 82 -10.58 38.71 -6.80
N GLY A 83 -10.49 37.95 -7.90
CA GLY A 83 -10.19 38.45 -9.24
C GLY A 83 -8.69 38.66 -9.55
N PHE A 84 -8.28 38.30 -10.77
CA PHE A 84 -6.88 38.14 -11.21
C PHE A 84 -6.06 39.42 -11.45
N SER A 85 -6.69 40.60 -11.44
CA SER A 85 -6.05 41.83 -11.91
C SER A 85 -5.00 42.42 -10.95
N LYS A 86 -4.79 41.82 -9.78
CA LYS A 86 -3.88 42.32 -8.73
C LYS A 86 -2.83 41.29 -8.26
N MET A 87 -2.62 40.20 -8.98
CA MET A 87 -1.68 39.16 -8.52
C MET A 87 -0.23 39.64 -8.62
N THR A 88 0.43 39.80 -7.47
CA THR A 88 1.85 40.16 -7.43
C THR A 88 2.72 39.00 -7.91
N SER A 89 3.96 39.29 -8.33
CA SER A 89 4.93 38.28 -8.75
C SER A 89 5.23 37.27 -7.63
N THR A 90 5.24 37.73 -6.38
CA THR A 90 5.44 36.90 -5.19
C THR A 90 4.29 35.89 -4.99
N VAL A 91 3.03 36.33 -5.11
CA VAL A 91 1.88 35.43 -5.05
C VAL A 91 1.95 34.38 -6.16
N LEU A 92 2.27 34.80 -7.39
CA LEU A 92 2.41 33.88 -8.52
C LEU A 92 3.48 32.82 -8.28
N LEU A 93 4.64 33.21 -7.75
CA LEU A 93 5.69 32.27 -7.41
C LEU A 93 5.22 31.25 -6.36
N CYS A 94 4.56 31.72 -5.28
CA CYS A 94 4.05 30.82 -4.24
C CYS A 94 2.99 29.84 -4.79
N LEU A 95 2.15 30.27 -5.74
CA LEU A 95 1.19 29.37 -6.40
C LEU A 95 1.87 28.33 -7.30
N LYS A 96 2.99 28.67 -7.95
CA LYS A 96 3.81 27.69 -8.70
C LYS A 96 4.44 26.66 -7.78
N GLU A 97 4.97 27.09 -6.64
CA GLU A 97 5.51 26.18 -5.63
C GLU A 97 4.40 25.30 -5.02
N LEU A 98 3.21 25.87 -4.76
CA LEU A 98 2.05 25.09 -4.32
C LEU A 98 1.67 24.01 -5.35
N TYR A 99 1.75 24.33 -6.64
CA TYR A 99 1.45 23.38 -7.71
C TYR A 99 2.42 22.20 -7.69
N LEU A 100 3.72 22.47 -7.56
CA LEU A 100 4.74 21.43 -7.42
C LEU A 100 4.50 20.56 -6.19
N LEU A 101 4.15 21.18 -5.06
CA LEU A 101 3.84 20.49 -3.81
C LEU A 101 2.64 19.55 -3.97
N LEU A 102 1.54 20.03 -4.56
CA LEU A 102 0.35 19.20 -4.80
C LEU A 102 0.64 18.07 -5.77
N TYR A 103 1.43 18.32 -6.81
CA TYR A 103 1.82 17.29 -7.78
C TYR A 103 2.69 16.20 -7.12
N ARG A 104 3.68 16.58 -6.30
CA ARG A 104 4.49 15.64 -5.51
C ARG A 104 3.64 14.85 -4.51
N SER A 105 2.69 15.52 -3.86
CA SER A 105 1.72 14.87 -2.97
C SER A 105 0.93 13.79 -3.70
N LYS A 106 0.48 14.07 -4.94
CA LYS A 106 -0.21 13.11 -5.80
C LYS A 106 0.68 11.92 -6.14
N ILE A 107 1.90 12.16 -6.59
CA ILE A 107 2.85 11.07 -6.90
C ILE A 107 3.03 10.17 -5.69
N LEU A 108 3.30 10.74 -4.51
CA LEU A 108 3.52 9.96 -3.28
C LEU A 108 2.30 9.11 -2.93
N ILE A 109 1.10 9.70 -3.02
CA ILE A 109 -0.16 9.01 -2.77
C ILE A 109 -0.39 7.86 -3.75
N ASP A 110 -0.23 8.12 -5.04
CA ASP A 110 -0.43 7.12 -6.10
C ASP A 110 0.60 6.00 -5.98
N TYR A 111 1.84 6.34 -5.61
CA TYR A 111 2.89 5.39 -5.32
C TYR A 111 2.53 4.45 -4.16
N VAL A 112 2.08 5.00 -3.03
CA VAL A 112 1.67 4.20 -1.87
C VAL A 112 0.45 3.33 -2.18
N LYS A 113 -0.52 3.81 -2.97
CA LYS A 113 -1.68 3.01 -3.38
C LYS A 113 -1.32 1.90 -4.35
N GLY A 114 -0.38 2.17 -5.24
CA GLY A 114 0.02 1.24 -6.28
C GLY A 114 1.05 0.20 -5.85
N SER A 115 1.83 0.44 -4.81
CA SER A 115 2.98 -0.40 -4.45
C SER A 115 2.58 -1.72 -3.79
N SER A 116 3.48 -2.71 -3.85
CA SER A 116 3.29 -3.97 -3.14
C SER A 116 3.38 -3.77 -1.63
N LYS A 117 2.72 -4.65 -0.87
CA LYS A 117 2.66 -4.53 0.59
C LYS A 117 4.05 -4.76 1.19
N LEU A 118 4.79 -5.76 0.70
CA LEU A 118 6.14 -6.03 1.19
C LEU A 118 7.08 -4.88 0.89
N TRP A 119 7.00 -4.32 -0.32
CA TRP A 119 7.83 -3.19 -0.66
C TRP A 119 7.57 -1.99 0.26
N LEU A 120 6.31 -1.61 0.47
CA LEU A 120 5.97 -0.52 1.38
C LEU A 120 6.38 -0.79 2.83
N LEU A 121 6.35 -2.06 3.25
CA LEU A 121 6.80 -2.46 4.57
C LEU A 121 8.32 -2.30 4.72
N LEU A 122 9.09 -2.68 3.70
CA LEU A 122 10.55 -2.47 3.65
C LEU A 122 10.89 -0.98 3.62
N GLN A 123 10.15 -0.20 2.84
CA GLN A 123 10.30 1.26 2.69
C GLN A 123 9.62 2.09 3.79
N ASN A 124 9.11 1.47 4.87
CA ASN A 124 8.22 2.14 5.82
C ASN A 124 8.80 3.45 6.39
N HIS A 125 10.09 3.46 6.73
CA HIS A 125 10.76 4.64 7.27
C HIS A 125 10.94 5.72 6.21
N SER A 126 11.45 5.35 5.02
CA SER A 126 11.63 6.25 3.88
C SER A 126 10.31 6.91 3.46
N MET A 127 9.23 6.12 3.32
CA MET A 127 7.89 6.64 2.99
C MET A 127 7.37 7.62 4.04
N SER A 128 7.56 7.30 5.32
CA SER A 128 7.20 8.20 6.42
C SER A 128 7.99 9.52 6.36
N GLY A 129 9.26 9.44 5.97
CA GLY A 129 10.13 10.59 5.70
C GLY A 129 9.55 11.50 4.61
N HIS A 130 9.20 10.96 3.45
CA HIS A 130 8.62 11.76 2.37
C HIS A 130 7.30 12.46 2.75
N PHE A 131 6.45 11.82 3.55
CA PHE A 131 5.27 12.50 4.11
C PHE A 131 5.65 13.62 5.07
N HIS A 132 6.69 13.43 5.88
CA HIS A 132 7.19 14.46 6.78
C HIS A 132 7.77 15.65 6.00
N ASP A 133 8.56 15.41 4.96
CA ASP A 133 9.15 16.45 4.10
C ASP A 133 8.06 17.30 3.46
N LEU A 134 7.02 16.67 2.89
CA LEU A 134 5.86 17.41 2.36
C LEU A 134 5.16 18.26 3.42
N ASN A 135 5.08 17.81 4.68
CA ASN A 135 4.51 18.64 5.75
C ASN A 135 5.40 19.87 6.05
N GLN A 136 6.72 19.72 5.99
CA GLN A 136 7.64 20.85 6.17
C GLN A 136 7.58 21.83 5.00
N GLU A 137 7.46 21.30 3.77
CA GLU A 137 7.24 22.12 2.57
C GLU A 137 5.93 22.91 2.67
N ILE A 138 4.82 22.28 3.10
CA ILE A 138 3.54 22.98 3.33
C ILE A 138 3.73 24.12 4.34
N SER A 139 4.39 23.83 5.46
CA SER A 139 4.64 24.85 6.49
C SER A 139 5.46 26.01 5.96
N THR A 140 6.52 25.72 5.22
CA THR A 140 7.45 26.73 4.68
C THR A 140 6.75 27.61 3.66
N LEU A 141 5.98 26.99 2.75
CA LEU A 141 5.24 27.68 1.72
C LEU A 141 4.19 28.63 2.32
N LEU A 142 3.43 28.17 3.33
CA LEU A 142 2.39 28.99 3.97
C LEU A 142 2.98 30.12 4.83
N ASP A 143 4.17 29.95 5.38
CA ASP A 143 4.85 30.99 6.18
C ASP A 143 5.35 32.16 5.32
N VAL A 144 5.80 31.87 4.09
CA VAL A 144 6.25 32.90 3.13
C VAL A 144 5.13 33.44 2.26
N PHE A 145 3.93 32.85 2.31
CA PHE A 145 2.82 33.23 1.46
C PHE A 145 2.33 34.65 1.81
N PRO A 146 2.24 35.58 0.85
CA PRO A 146 1.88 36.99 1.11
C PRO A 146 0.37 37.15 1.35
N SER A 147 -0.14 36.59 2.46
CA SER A 147 -1.56 36.57 2.82
C SER A 147 -2.16 37.96 3.05
N GLY A 148 -1.33 38.94 3.44
CA GLY A 148 -1.74 40.33 3.62
C GLY A 148 -2.07 41.08 2.32
N GLU A 149 -1.64 40.57 1.17
CA GLU A 149 -1.94 41.16 -0.14
C GLU A 149 -3.30 40.72 -0.70
N ILE A 150 -3.99 39.82 0.00
CA ILE A 150 -5.18 39.13 -0.49
C ILE A 150 -6.35 39.38 0.45
N ASN A 151 -7.47 39.82 -0.12
CA ASN A 151 -8.73 40.02 0.59
C ASN A 151 -9.46 38.69 0.83
N LEU A 152 -8.90 37.84 1.70
CA LEU A 152 -9.56 36.63 2.19
C LEU A 152 -10.44 36.95 3.40
N SER A 153 -11.50 36.15 3.61
CA SER A 153 -12.28 36.19 4.84
C SER A 153 -11.43 35.80 6.06
N GLU A 154 -11.81 36.30 7.23
CA GLU A 154 -11.07 36.04 8.47
C GLU A 154 -11.04 34.54 8.80
N ASP A 155 -12.14 33.83 8.57
CA ASP A 155 -12.23 32.38 8.78
C ASP A 155 -11.20 31.60 7.95
N VAL A 156 -11.00 31.97 6.68
CA VAL A 156 -10.03 31.29 5.79
C VAL A 156 -8.60 31.60 6.23
N LYS A 157 -8.33 32.84 6.66
CA LYS A 157 -7.02 33.22 7.21
C LYS A 157 -6.69 32.42 8.47
N GLU A 158 -7.63 32.29 9.39
CA GLU A 158 -7.46 31.48 10.60
C GLU A 158 -7.17 30.01 10.26
N GLN A 159 -7.92 29.42 9.32
CA GLN A 159 -7.70 28.05 8.88
C GLN A 159 -6.29 27.83 8.31
N VAL A 160 -5.78 28.77 7.50
CA VAL A 160 -4.43 28.72 6.95
C VAL A 160 -3.37 28.87 8.05
N GLU A 161 -3.58 29.78 9.00
CA GLU A 161 -2.66 29.97 10.13
C GLU A 161 -2.58 28.71 11.01
N VAL A 162 -3.72 28.10 11.31
CA VAL A 162 -3.80 26.83 12.05
C VAL A 162 -3.08 25.72 11.27
N LEU A 163 -3.31 25.62 9.96
CA LEU A 163 -2.64 24.65 9.11
C LEU A 163 -1.11 24.83 9.12
N CYS A 164 -0.63 26.06 9.04
CA CYS A 164 0.81 26.37 9.12
C CYS A 164 1.38 25.91 10.47
N LYS A 165 0.76 26.29 11.59
CA LYS A 165 1.17 25.88 12.94
C LYS A 165 1.18 24.36 13.12
N GLN A 166 0.17 23.66 12.61
CA GLN A 166 0.07 22.20 12.68
C GLN A 166 1.16 21.52 11.83
N SER A 167 1.42 22.04 10.64
CA SER A 167 2.43 21.50 9.72
C SER A 167 3.83 21.67 10.30
N ARG A 168 4.14 22.85 10.85
CA ARG A 168 5.41 23.13 11.54
C ARG A 168 5.69 22.21 12.73
N LYS A 169 4.66 21.89 13.51
CA LYS A 169 4.77 21.01 14.69
C LYS A 169 4.70 19.52 14.33
N SER A 170 4.40 19.19 13.08
CA SER A 170 4.29 17.80 12.63
C SER A 170 5.64 17.11 12.76
N LYS A 171 5.68 16.03 13.55
CA LYS A 171 6.88 15.19 13.69
C LYS A 171 6.83 14.05 12.69
N LEU A 172 7.98 13.49 12.35
CA LEU A 172 8.07 12.23 11.62
C LEU A 172 7.22 11.18 12.36
N PHE A 173 6.27 10.60 11.64
CA PHE A 173 5.37 9.59 12.19
C PHE A 173 5.60 8.26 11.49
N ILE A 174 6.08 7.28 12.26
CA ILE A 174 6.24 5.89 11.84
C ILE A 174 5.24 5.07 12.66
N ASP A 175 4.37 4.32 11.98
CA ASP A 175 3.41 3.48 12.69
C ASP A 175 4.15 2.32 13.38
N LYS A 176 3.98 2.20 14.70
CA LYS A 176 4.65 1.18 15.50
C LYS A 176 4.26 -0.24 15.09
N HIS A 177 3.02 -0.46 14.66
CA HIS A 177 2.58 -1.77 14.21
C HIS A 177 3.26 -2.13 12.89
N ASP A 178 3.30 -1.18 11.95
CA ASP A 178 3.97 -1.37 10.66
C ASP A 178 5.47 -1.62 10.86
N ASP A 179 6.12 -0.91 11.79
CA ASP A 179 7.54 -1.14 12.08
C ASP A 179 7.81 -2.50 12.76
N LEU A 180 6.91 -2.96 13.65
CA LEU A 180 7.00 -4.31 14.22
C LEU A 180 6.85 -5.40 13.15
N LEU A 181 5.93 -5.22 12.19
CA LEU A 181 5.80 -6.14 11.05
C LEU A 181 7.06 -6.14 10.18
N ARG A 182 7.67 -4.97 9.97
CA ARG A 182 8.95 -4.85 9.23
C ARG A 182 10.06 -5.61 9.95
N LEU A 183 10.24 -5.39 11.25
CA LEU A 183 11.24 -6.10 12.04
C LEU A 183 11.01 -7.62 12.03
N LYS A 184 9.75 -8.06 12.11
CA LYS A 184 9.38 -9.48 12.02
C LYS A 184 9.69 -10.08 10.65
N LEU A 185 9.53 -9.32 9.57
CA LEU A 185 9.92 -9.75 8.22
C LEU A 185 11.44 -9.97 8.13
N TYR A 186 12.25 -9.05 8.65
CA TYR A 186 13.71 -9.21 8.72
C TYR A 186 14.13 -10.39 9.60
N TYR A 187 13.42 -10.62 10.70
CA TYR A 187 13.65 -11.79 11.55
C TYR A 187 13.48 -13.09 10.76
N PHE A 188 12.42 -13.22 9.95
CA PHE A 188 12.24 -14.41 9.11
C PHE A 188 13.34 -14.58 8.06
N LEU A 189 13.80 -13.49 7.46
CA LEU A 189 14.91 -13.55 6.51
C LEU A 189 16.19 -14.07 7.20
N ASN A 190 16.51 -13.53 8.38
CA ASN A 190 17.67 -13.98 9.15
C ASN A 190 17.56 -15.46 9.58
N GLU A 191 16.39 -15.92 10.02
CA GLU A 191 16.19 -17.34 10.33
C GLU A 191 16.42 -18.21 9.09
N PHE A 192 15.85 -17.80 7.96
CA PHE A 192 15.96 -18.50 6.69
C PHE A 192 17.42 -18.59 6.19
N GLU A 193 18.19 -17.49 6.27
CA GLU A 193 19.61 -17.45 5.93
C GLU A 193 20.45 -18.38 6.82
N ASN A 194 20.07 -18.53 8.08
CA ASN A 194 20.73 -19.43 9.03
C ASN A 194 20.24 -20.88 8.95
N GLY A 195 19.43 -21.23 7.95
CA GLY A 195 18.87 -22.58 7.77
C GLY A 195 17.81 -22.98 8.79
N ARG A 196 17.34 -22.04 9.63
CA ARG A 196 16.24 -22.25 10.56
C ARG A 196 14.93 -21.93 9.85
N ILE A 197 14.11 -22.96 9.62
CA ILE A 197 12.84 -22.80 8.92
C ILE A 197 11.79 -22.26 9.89
N PRO A 198 11.22 -21.07 9.65
CA PRO A 198 10.15 -20.54 10.49
C PRO A 198 8.91 -21.44 10.45
N GLU A 199 8.17 -21.51 11.56
CA GLU A 199 7.00 -22.38 11.66
C GLU A 199 5.91 -21.97 10.65
N ARG A 200 5.29 -22.96 9.99
CA ARG A 200 4.24 -22.72 8.99
C ARG A 200 3.09 -21.86 9.54
N THR A 201 2.67 -22.10 10.78
CA THR A 201 1.59 -21.37 11.45
C THR A 201 1.97 -19.90 11.63
N GLU A 202 3.21 -19.61 12.00
CA GLU A 202 3.71 -18.26 12.19
C GLU A 202 3.79 -17.48 10.87
N LEU A 203 4.30 -18.12 9.81
CA LEU A 203 4.32 -17.56 8.46
C LEU A 203 2.90 -17.32 7.94
N GLN A 204 1.98 -18.23 8.24
CA GLN A 204 0.57 -18.08 7.88
C GLN A 204 -0.07 -16.87 8.55
N THR A 205 0.05 -16.74 9.88
CA THR A 205 -0.45 -15.56 10.60
C THR A 205 0.19 -14.28 10.08
N PHE A 206 1.49 -14.29 9.80
CA PHE A 206 2.17 -13.10 9.30
C PHE A 206 1.70 -12.68 7.90
N PHE A 207 1.80 -13.56 6.90
CA PHE A 207 1.49 -13.20 5.52
C PHE A 207 -0.01 -13.13 5.25
N VAL A 208 -0.80 -14.07 5.79
CA VAL A 208 -2.23 -14.16 5.48
C VAL A 208 -3.05 -13.24 6.39
N GLU A 209 -2.87 -13.33 7.71
CA GLU A 209 -3.73 -12.61 8.65
C GLU A 209 -3.29 -11.14 8.81
N ASN A 210 -1.99 -10.88 8.98
CA ASN A 210 -1.50 -9.52 9.21
C ASN A 210 -1.32 -8.73 7.90
N LEU A 211 -0.77 -9.34 6.84
CA LEU A 211 -0.54 -8.66 5.57
C LEU A 211 -1.67 -8.86 4.55
N GLY A 212 -2.56 -9.83 4.74
CA GLY A 212 -3.62 -10.10 3.76
C GLY A 212 -3.08 -10.57 2.40
N ILE A 213 -1.95 -11.26 2.38
CA ILE A 213 -1.37 -11.94 1.21
C ILE A 213 -1.80 -13.41 1.32
N CYS A 214 -2.96 -13.73 0.75
CA CYS A 214 -3.72 -14.94 1.09
C CYS A 214 -3.87 -15.97 -0.02
N ASN A 215 -3.28 -15.75 -1.20
CA ASN A 215 -3.38 -16.67 -2.33
C ASN A 215 -2.14 -16.62 -3.24
N VAL A 216 -2.03 -17.60 -4.14
CA VAL A 216 -0.90 -17.73 -5.07
C VAL A 216 -0.73 -16.48 -5.94
N LYS A 217 -1.83 -15.88 -6.41
CA LYS A 217 -1.81 -14.65 -7.23
C LYS A 217 -1.20 -13.47 -6.46
N SER A 218 -1.59 -13.28 -5.21
CA SER A 218 -1.08 -12.22 -4.34
C SER A 218 0.41 -12.43 -4.00
N PHE A 219 0.84 -13.65 -3.69
CA PHE A 219 2.26 -13.96 -3.50
C PHE A 219 3.07 -13.68 -4.76
N ARG A 220 2.57 -14.09 -5.93
CA ARG A 220 3.25 -13.82 -7.21
C ARG A 220 3.37 -12.32 -7.46
N PHE A 221 2.30 -11.56 -7.27
CA PHE A 221 2.32 -10.10 -7.43
C PHE A 221 3.41 -9.46 -6.56
N GLU A 222 3.51 -9.86 -5.29
CA GLU A 222 4.52 -9.34 -4.36
C GLU A 222 5.96 -9.71 -4.79
N ILE A 223 6.16 -10.95 -5.27
CA ILE A 223 7.47 -11.43 -5.78
C ILE A 223 7.88 -10.65 -7.04
N GLU A 224 7.01 -10.59 -8.05
CA GLU A 224 7.25 -9.88 -9.30
C GLU A 224 7.55 -8.40 -9.05
N PHE A 225 6.84 -7.78 -8.09
CA PHE A 225 7.08 -6.39 -7.75
C PHE A 225 8.49 -6.17 -7.18
N LEU A 226 8.93 -7.03 -6.25
CA LEU A 226 10.29 -6.93 -5.70
C LEU A 226 11.35 -7.16 -6.78
N GLU A 227 11.17 -8.14 -7.65
CA GLU A 227 12.06 -8.40 -8.77
C GLU A 227 12.12 -7.21 -9.73
N GLU A 228 10.98 -6.57 -10.02
CA GLU A 228 10.91 -5.34 -10.79
C GLU A 228 11.69 -4.20 -10.13
N GLN A 229 11.61 -4.04 -8.80
CA GLN A 229 12.40 -3.02 -8.10
C GLN A 229 13.91 -3.31 -8.17
N ILE A 230 14.33 -4.58 -8.05
CA ILE A 230 15.74 -4.96 -8.16
C ILE A 230 16.30 -4.67 -9.57
N VAL A 231 15.51 -4.88 -10.62
CA VAL A 231 15.94 -4.65 -12.00
C VAL A 231 15.92 -3.17 -12.38
N ASN A 232 14.94 -2.41 -11.88
CA ASN A 232 14.74 -1.02 -12.26
C ASN A 232 15.60 -0.02 -11.47
N HIS A 233 16.15 -0.44 -10.32
CA HIS A 233 17.02 0.38 -9.50
C HIS A 233 18.44 -0.22 -9.50
N ASP A 234 19.43 0.59 -9.85
CA ASP A 234 20.85 0.23 -9.82
C ASP A 234 21.38 0.11 -8.36
N GLU A 235 22.64 0.45 -8.10
CA GLU A 235 23.33 0.22 -6.82
C GLU A 235 22.76 1.00 -5.62
N ASP A 236 21.93 2.03 -5.85
CA ASP A 236 21.38 2.92 -4.81
C ASP A 236 20.07 2.41 -4.18
N ILE A 237 19.65 1.18 -4.47
CA ILE A 237 18.44 0.61 -3.86
C ILE A 237 18.68 0.27 -2.38
N GLU A 238 17.87 0.85 -1.50
CA GLU A 238 17.81 0.49 -0.09
C GLU A 238 16.49 -0.25 0.18
N PRO A 239 16.48 -1.45 0.78
CA PRO A 239 17.65 -2.28 1.15
C PRO A 239 18.40 -2.81 -0.08
N ALA A 240 19.68 -3.16 0.11
CA ALA A 240 20.55 -3.66 -0.96
C ALA A 240 19.92 -4.81 -1.77
N ALA A 241 20.23 -4.89 -3.06
CA ALA A 241 19.67 -5.90 -3.98
C ALA A 241 19.84 -7.35 -3.48
N SER A 242 20.92 -7.66 -2.76
CA SER A 242 21.13 -8.99 -2.14
C SER A 242 20.08 -9.32 -1.07
N VAL A 243 19.74 -8.35 -0.22
CA VAL A 243 18.71 -8.47 0.82
C VAL A 243 17.33 -8.64 0.18
N LEU A 244 17.04 -7.87 -0.88
CA LEU A 244 15.80 -8.01 -1.63
C LEU A 244 15.67 -9.38 -2.31
N ASN A 245 16.75 -9.91 -2.89
CA ASN A 245 16.79 -11.26 -3.42
C ASN A 245 16.54 -12.32 -2.32
N GLY A 246 17.03 -12.08 -1.10
CA GLY A 246 16.70 -12.89 0.07
C GLY A 246 15.20 -12.92 0.37
N PHE A 247 14.54 -11.76 0.35
CA PHE A 247 13.08 -11.68 0.51
C PHE A 247 12.32 -12.35 -0.62
N VAL A 248 12.79 -12.25 -1.87
CA VAL A 248 12.22 -12.97 -3.01
C VAL A 248 12.29 -14.48 -2.78
N ALA A 249 13.43 -15.01 -2.34
CA ALA A 249 13.60 -16.42 -2.02
C ALA A 249 12.68 -16.87 -0.88
N LEU A 250 12.61 -16.09 0.22
CA LEU A 250 11.71 -16.34 1.34
C LEU A 250 10.25 -16.37 0.88
N MET A 251 9.84 -15.44 0.03
CA MET A 251 8.47 -15.37 -0.50
C MET A 251 8.12 -16.56 -1.38
N ARG A 252 9.05 -16.99 -2.25
CA ARG A 252 8.89 -18.19 -3.08
C ARG A 252 8.74 -19.44 -2.20
N TYR A 253 9.55 -19.55 -1.14
CA TYR A 253 9.44 -20.61 -0.14
C TYR A 253 8.08 -20.61 0.56
N CYS A 254 7.66 -19.46 1.10
CA CYS A 254 6.39 -19.31 1.80
C CYS A 254 5.19 -19.64 0.91
N ARG A 255 5.21 -19.21 -0.36
CA ARG A 255 4.19 -19.56 -1.36
C ARG A 255 4.04 -21.08 -1.47
N PHE A 256 5.15 -21.80 -1.63
CA PHE A 256 5.15 -23.26 -1.76
C PHE A 256 4.72 -23.96 -0.46
N LEU A 257 5.22 -23.51 0.69
CA LEU A 257 4.87 -24.08 1.99
C LEU A 257 3.37 -23.91 2.32
N LEU A 258 2.81 -22.75 2.03
CA LEU A 258 1.43 -22.42 2.39
C LEU A 258 0.41 -23.01 1.41
N PHE A 259 0.66 -22.90 0.09
CA PHE A 259 -0.31 -23.22 -0.96
C PHE A 259 0.08 -24.43 -1.83
N ARG A 260 1.26 -25.03 -1.61
CA ARG A 260 1.75 -26.22 -2.35
C ARG A 260 1.59 -26.05 -3.87
N PHE A 261 0.88 -26.97 -4.51
CA PHE A 261 0.60 -26.99 -5.95
C PHE A 261 -0.81 -26.48 -6.28
N GLU A 262 -1.41 -25.62 -5.46
CA GLU A 262 -2.66 -24.97 -5.85
C GLU A 262 -2.40 -24.09 -7.08
N ASP A 263 -3.08 -24.42 -8.18
CA ASP A 263 -3.07 -23.62 -9.41
C ASP A 263 -3.85 -22.32 -9.21
N GLU A 264 -3.56 -21.34 -10.06
CA GLU A 264 -4.10 -19.98 -10.03
C GLU A 264 -5.64 -19.88 -10.06
N ASP A 265 -6.31 -20.97 -10.43
CA ASP A 265 -7.74 -21.07 -10.68
C ASP A 265 -8.53 -21.67 -9.50
N GLY A 266 -7.87 -21.91 -8.36
CA GLY A 266 -8.52 -22.34 -7.12
C GLY A 266 -9.37 -21.24 -6.50
N GLU A 267 -10.57 -20.99 -7.05
CA GLU A 267 -11.56 -20.13 -6.41
C GLU A 267 -11.90 -20.59 -4.99
N LEU A 268 -12.15 -19.57 -4.18
CA LEU A 268 -12.60 -19.47 -2.78
C LEU A 268 -13.60 -20.52 -2.24
N HIS A 269 -13.34 -21.84 -2.35
CA HIS A 269 -14.29 -22.86 -1.88
C HIS A 269 -13.74 -23.95 -0.95
N LYS A 270 -12.49 -23.89 -0.47
CA LYS A 270 -11.96 -24.91 0.46
C LYS A 270 -11.57 -24.43 1.85
N TRP A 271 -11.90 -23.21 2.26
CA TRP A 271 -11.55 -22.73 3.60
C TRP A 271 -12.55 -23.10 4.71
N ASN A 272 -13.80 -23.46 4.38
CA ASN A 272 -14.82 -23.75 5.39
C ASN A 272 -14.94 -25.23 5.85
N GLN A 273 -14.21 -26.18 5.27
CA GLN A 273 -14.36 -27.60 5.67
C GLN A 273 -13.42 -28.08 6.79
N LYS A 274 -12.33 -27.36 7.10
CA LYS A 274 -11.36 -27.84 8.11
C LYS A 274 -11.72 -27.54 9.56
N LYS A 275 -12.80 -26.79 9.83
CA LYS A 275 -13.30 -26.52 11.19
C LYS A 275 -14.44 -27.44 11.64
N MET A 276 -14.91 -28.41 10.83
CA MET A 276 -16.06 -29.26 11.18
C MET A 276 -15.76 -30.76 11.35
N ASN A 277 -14.50 -31.21 11.29
CA ASN A 277 -14.13 -32.63 11.48
C ASN A 277 -13.27 -32.88 12.74
N LYS A 278 -13.61 -32.23 13.85
CA LYS A 278 -13.11 -32.61 15.20
C LYS A 278 -14.23 -33.06 16.16
N GLY A 279 -15.43 -33.35 15.64
CA GLY A 279 -16.60 -33.72 16.46
C GLY A 279 -17.31 -35.03 16.10
N LEU A 280 -16.79 -35.84 15.18
CA LEU A 280 -17.39 -37.11 14.77
C LEU A 280 -16.32 -38.20 14.68
N ILE A 281 -15.70 -38.53 15.80
CA ILE A 281 -14.92 -39.77 15.99
C ILE A 281 -15.30 -40.35 17.36
N THR A 282 -16.55 -40.82 17.48
CA THR A 282 -17.00 -41.73 18.55
C THR A 282 -18.37 -42.29 18.14
N GLN A 283 -18.41 -43.18 17.15
CA GLN A 283 -19.44 -44.21 16.94
C GLN A 283 -19.20 -44.82 15.56
N GLU A 284 -18.22 -45.73 15.45
CA GLU A 284 -18.17 -46.76 14.38
C GLU A 284 -17.01 -47.72 14.65
N ILE A 285 -16.91 -48.19 15.90
CA ILE A 285 -16.21 -49.44 16.23
C ILE A 285 -17.19 -50.20 17.10
N GLY A 286 -18.09 -50.95 16.48
CA GLY A 286 -19.20 -51.60 17.19
C GLY A 286 -19.92 -52.72 16.45
N ASP A 287 -19.92 -52.74 15.11
CA ASP A 287 -20.80 -53.66 14.37
C ASP A 287 -20.08 -54.45 13.26
N THR A 288 -19.03 -55.19 13.60
CA THR A 288 -18.48 -56.21 12.66
C THR A 288 -18.08 -57.51 13.33
N PHE A 289 -18.69 -57.86 14.47
CA PHE A 289 -18.49 -59.16 15.11
C PHE A 289 -19.76 -59.71 15.76
N THR A 290 -20.80 -60.03 14.99
CA THR A 290 -21.78 -61.06 15.36
C THR A 290 -22.53 -61.57 14.14
N ALA A 291 -22.05 -62.65 13.54
CA ALA A 291 -22.90 -63.61 12.82
C ALA A 291 -22.15 -64.94 12.69
N ILE A 292 -21.94 -65.62 13.81
CA ILE A 292 -21.73 -67.08 13.84
C ILE A 292 -23.11 -67.70 14.04
N PRO A 293 -23.64 -68.49 13.09
CA PRO A 293 -24.71 -69.43 13.41
C PRO A 293 -24.07 -70.80 13.67
N ARG A 294 -24.23 -71.30 14.89
CA ARG A 294 -23.85 -72.67 15.26
C ARG A 294 -25.11 -73.52 15.48
N ILE A 295 -25.14 -74.64 14.75
CA ILE A 295 -25.60 -76.00 15.14
C ILE A 295 -27.10 -76.34 14.95
N SER A 296 -27.39 -77.34 14.10
CA SER A 296 -27.85 -78.70 14.51
C SER A 296 -28.22 -79.55 13.26
N VAL A 297 -27.44 -80.58 12.90
CA VAL A 297 -27.58 -82.04 13.22
C VAL A 297 -28.52 -82.84 12.28
N ALA A 298 -28.00 -84.01 11.86
CA ALA A 298 -28.63 -85.19 11.22
C ALA A 298 -28.67 -85.15 9.67
N ARG A 299 -28.32 -86.18 8.88
CA ARG A 299 -28.30 -87.66 9.01
C ARG A 299 -27.47 -88.32 7.88
N TYR A 300 -26.89 -89.50 8.20
CA TYR A 300 -26.71 -90.76 7.41
C TYR A 300 -26.30 -90.68 5.91
N HIS A 301 -25.13 -91.19 5.49
CA HIS A 301 -24.70 -92.61 5.22
C HIS A 301 -24.92 -93.07 3.76
N TRP A 302 -23.86 -93.68 3.18
CA TRP A 302 -23.77 -94.48 1.91
C TRP A 302 -23.88 -93.68 0.59
N ILE A 303 -23.11 -93.88 -0.48
CA ILE A 303 -22.18 -94.93 -0.96
C ILE A 303 -20.95 -94.23 -1.57
#